data_AF-A0A075GSW3-F1
#
_entry.id   AF-A0A075GSW3-F1
#
_cell.length_a   1.000
_cell.length_b   1.000
_cell.length_c   1.000
_cell.angle_alpha   90.00
_cell.angle_beta   90.00
_cell.angle_gamma   90.00
#
_symmetry.space_group_name_H-M   'P 1'
#
loop_
_entity.id
_entity.type
_entity.pdbx_description
1 polymer ?
#
loop_
_entity_poly.entity_id
_entity_poly.type
_entity_poly.pdbx_seq_one_letter_code
_entity_poly.pdbx_strand_id
1 'polypeptide(L)'
;MTVTRRDFLKGALTLAGGGITGALSVPALMTLLPPPVIRCDPEAAYDTLLYKRREPGSWYEPLAGKVARKEDFALNQSAMVTWAPEELEQELGSCEVVLTLVKLPAEEAMAEWGIPDDGGNAMMMAYHTYKCPHLCCKPVFMEEGVSSLSGAAYETMFLCPCHLSRFDPLTIIEDTDELGRQVMVAELVEGPAPYGLPIVPVIERDGGLVGRTDKLEWLKYCGQG
;
A
#
# COMPACT_ATOMS: atom_id res chain seq x y z
N MET A 1 -38.24 -29.10 -42.16
CA MET A 1 -39.12 -27.90 -42.15
C MET A 1 -38.60 -26.92 -43.19
N THR A 2 -39.46 -26.46 -44.09
CA THR A 2 -39.11 -25.52 -45.16
C THR A 2 -39.15 -24.09 -44.63
N VAL A 3 -38.00 -23.43 -44.58
CA VAL A 3 -37.90 -22.02 -44.17
C VAL A 3 -38.65 -21.14 -45.17
N THR A 4 -39.65 -20.39 -44.72
CA THR A 4 -40.39 -19.49 -45.61
C THR A 4 -39.67 -18.16 -45.77
N ARG A 5 -40.00 -17.41 -46.83
CA ARG A 5 -39.45 -16.05 -47.05
C ARG A 5 -39.72 -15.12 -45.87
N ARG A 6 -40.85 -15.30 -45.16
CA ARG A 6 -41.19 -14.52 -43.97
C ARG A 6 -40.35 -14.92 -42.76
N ASP A 7 -40.04 -16.20 -42.60
CA ASP A 7 -39.17 -16.67 -41.51
C ASP A 7 -37.74 -16.19 -41.71
N PHE A 8 -37.26 -16.18 -42.96
CA PHE A 8 -35.96 -15.59 -43.31
C PHE A 8 -35.89 -14.10 -42.97
N LEU A 9 -36.90 -13.31 -43.34
CA LEU A 9 -36.93 -11.87 -43.04
C LEU A 9 -37.01 -11.58 -41.54
N LYS A 10 -37.81 -12.35 -40.78
CA LYS A 10 -37.85 -12.22 -39.32
C LYS A 10 -36.49 -12.55 -38.70
N GLY A 11 -35.84 -13.63 -39.12
CA GLY A 11 -34.50 -13.99 -38.66
C GLY A 11 -33.46 -12.90 -38.95
N ALA A 12 -33.50 -12.31 -40.14
CA ALA A 12 -32.61 -11.22 -40.54
C ALA A 12 -32.82 -9.95 -39.71
N LEU A 13 -34.07 -9.57 -39.42
CA LEU A 13 -34.41 -8.42 -38.56
C LEU A 13 -33.93 -8.62 -37.12
N THR A 14 -34.11 -9.81 -36.55
CA THR A 14 -33.65 -10.12 -35.19
C THR A 14 -32.12 -10.08 -35.09
N LEU A 15 -31.42 -10.62 -36.11
CA LEU A 15 -29.96 -10.54 -36.19
C LEU A 15 -29.46 -9.10 -36.34
N ALA A 16 -30.10 -8.30 -37.20
CA ALA A 16 -29.75 -6.90 -37.36
C ALA A 16 -29.97 -6.09 -36.08
N GLY A 17 -31.11 -6.29 -35.40
CA GLY A 17 -31.42 -5.64 -34.12
C GLY A 17 -30.44 -6.04 -33.01
N GLY A 18 -30.10 -7.33 -32.92
CA GLY A 18 -29.07 -7.82 -31.99
C GLY A 18 -27.68 -7.26 -32.30
N GLY A 19 -27.31 -7.20 -33.57
CA GLY A 19 -26.04 -6.62 -34.03
C GLY A 19 -25.92 -5.13 -33.71
N ILE A 20 -26.98 -4.35 -33.92
CA ILE A 20 -27.02 -2.92 -33.57
C ILE A 20 -26.94 -2.73 -32.06
N THR A 21 -27.69 -3.54 -31.29
CA THR A 21 -27.68 -3.46 -29.83
C THR A 21 -26.28 -3.75 -29.28
N GLY A 22 -25.62 -4.80 -29.78
CA GLY A 22 -24.23 -5.11 -29.41
C GLY A 22 -23.23 -4.04 -29.84
N ALA A 23 -23.37 -3.50 -31.06
CA ALA A 23 -22.49 -2.46 -31.57
C ALA A 23 -22.60 -1.12 -30.82
N LEU A 24 -23.72 -0.86 -30.14
CA LEU A 24 -23.91 0.35 -29.33
C LEU A 24 -23.59 0.11 -27.85
N SER A 25 -23.90 -1.06 -27.31
CA SER A 25 -23.68 -1.36 -25.89
C SER A 25 -22.22 -1.65 -25.56
N VAL A 26 -21.49 -2.35 -26.44
CA VAL A 26 -20.08 -2.71 -26.19
C VAL A 26 -19.18 -1.48 -26.12
N PRO A 27 -19.21 -0.51 -27.05
CA PRO A 27 -18.39 0.70 -26.93
C PRO A 27 -18.76 1.54 -25.72
N ALA A 28 -20.04 1.64 -25.37
CA ALA A 28 -20.49 2.34 -24.17
C ALA A 28 -19.93 1.68 -22.89
N LEU A 29 -19.95 0.35 -22.81
CA LEU A 29 -19.34 -0.39 -21.70
C LEU A 29 -17.80 -0.29 -21.70
N MET A 30 -17.17 -0.24 -22.87
CA MET A 30 -15.71 -0.04 -23.00
C MET A 30 -15.26 1.32 -22.45
N THR A 31 -16.11 2.35 -22.46
CA THR A 31 -15.79 3.64 -21.80
C THR A 31 -15.75 3.57 -20.27
N LEU A 32 -16.31 2.51 -19.67
CA LEU A 32 -16.23 2.24 -18.23
C LEU A 32 -15.02 1.38 -17.87
N LEU A 33 -14.34 0.80 -18.87
CA LEU A 33 -13.10 0.08 -18.61
C LEU A 33 -12.01 1.10 -18.24
N PRO A 34 -11.14 0.74 -17.27
CA PRO A 34 -10.01 1.59 -16.95
C PRO A 34 -9.14 1.82 -18.20
N PRO A 35 -8.48 2.99 -18.27
CA PRO A 35 -7.58 3.29 -19.38
C PRO A 35 -6.52 2.19 -19.52
N PRO A 36 -5.97 1.98 -20.74
CA PRO A 36 -4.91 1.02 -20.95
C PRO A 36 -3.75 1.26 -19.96
N VAL A 37 -3.19 0.17 -19.45
CA VAL A 37 -2.11 0.17 -18.46
C VAL A 37 -0.99 1.08 -18.93
N ILE A 38 -0.76 2.18 -18.21
CA ILE A 38 0.40 3.04 -18.41
C ILE A 38 1.56 2.29 -17.79
N ARG A 39 2.50 1.82 -18.62
CA ARG A 39 3.72 1.18 -18.12
C ARG A 39 4.60 2.19 -17.43
N CYS A 40 5.26 1.76 -16.36
CA CYS A 40 6.19 2.59 -15.63
C CYS A 40 7.43 2.85 -16.50
N ASP A 41 8.09 3.98 -16.27
CA ASP A 41 9.37 4.27 -16.92
C ASP A 41 10.47 3.47 -16.21
N PRO A 42 11.09 2.47 -16.87
CA PRO A 42 12.10 1.64 -16.22
C PRO A 42 13.34 2.44 -15.81
N GLU A 43 13.64 3.55 -16.50
CA GLU A 43 14.78 4.42 -16.15
C GLU A 43 14.51 5.25 -14.89
N ALA A 44 13.25 5.34 -14.47
CA ALA A 44 12.84 6.03 -13.25
C ALA A 44 12.72 5.10 -12.03
N ALA A 45 12.95 3.79 -12.19
CA ALA A 45 12.87 2.82 -11.09
C ALA A 45 14.05 2.98 -10.11
N TYR A 46 13.77 2.83 -8.82
CA TYR A 46 14.76 2.89 -7.74
C TYR A 46 14.31 2.07 -6.54
N ASP A 47 15.25 1.36 -5.91
CA ASP A 47 14.99 0.53 -4.73
C ASP A 47 15.22 1.28 -3.40
N THR A 48 15.98 2.37 -3.42
CA THR A 48 16.23 3.25 -2.27
C THR A 48 14.97 3.99 -1.81
N LEU A 49 14.81 4.17 -0.51
CA LEU A 49 13.71 4.95 0.05
C LEU A 49 14.04 6.43 0.00
N LEU A 50 13.27 7.21 -0.76
CA LEU A 50 13.48 8.64 -0.92
C LEU A 50 12.45 9.43 -0.12
N TYR A 51 12.84 10.48 0.60
CA TYR A 51 11.88 11.32 1.31
C TYR A 51 10.82 11.89 0.36
N LYS A 52 9.55 11.72 0.72
CA LYS A 52 8.41 12.11 -0.11
C LYS A 52 8.44 13.62 -0.37
N ARG A 53 8.25 14.00 -1.63
CA ARG A 53 8.10 15.41 -2.01
C ARG A 53 6.71 15.93 -1.62
N ARG A 54 6.64 17.21 -1.24
CA ARG A 54 5.39 17.94 -0.93
C ARG A 54 4.66 17.45 0.32
N GLU A 55 5.35 17.50 1.46
CA GLU A 55 4.76 17.35 2.80
C GLU A 55 5.11 18.60 3.64
N PRO A 56 4.45 19.75 3.40
CA PRO A 56 4.81 21.02 4.03
C PRO A 56 4.70 20.96 5.55
N GLY A 57 5.71 21.47 6.26
CA GLY A 57 5.73 21.49 7.73
C GLY A 57 6.13 20.17 8.37
N SER A 58 6.44 19.14 7.58
CA SER A 58 7.12 17.94 8.09
C SER A 58 8.59 18.23 8.38
N TRP A 59 9.17 17.56 9.38
CA TRP A 59 10.58 17.74 9.72
C TRP A 59 11.53 17.32 8.59
N TYR A 60 11.10 16.39 7.73
CA TYR A 60 11.87 15.86 6.61
C TYR A 60 11.65 16.64 5.30
N GLU A 61 10.88 17.73 5.31
CA GLU A 61 10.70 18.60 4.15
C GLU A 61 12.04 19.06 3.51
N PRO A 62 13.07 19.47 4.27
CA PRO A 62 14.38 19.84 3.72
C PRO A 62 15.18 18.67 3.11
N LEU A 63 14.70 17.44 3.33
CA LEU A 63 15.29 16.20 2.84
C LEU A 63 14.54 15.64 1.62
N ALA A 64 13.48 16.29 1.15
CA ALA A 64 12.64 15.82 0.04
C ALA A 64 13.47 15.37 -1.19
N GLY A 65 13.24 14.14 -1.64
CA GLY A 65 13.94 13.49 -2.75
C GLY A 65 15.34 12.99 -2.45
N LYS A 66 15.87 13.16 -1.22
CA LYS A 66 17.11 12.53 -0.77
C LYS A 66 16.84 11.13 -0.25
N VAL A 67 17.86 10.28 -0.30
CA VAL A 67 17.86 8.93 0.29
C VAL A 67 17.72 9.04 1.80
N ALA A 68 16.75 8.33 2.38
CA ALA A 68 16.55 8.24 3.81
C ALA A 68 17.63 7.38 4.46
N ARG A 69 18.08 7.81 5.64
CA ARG A 69 19.07 7.09 6.45
C ARG A 69 18.54 6.90 7.86
N LYS A 70 18.96 5.85 8.55
CA LYS A 70 18.47 5.59 9.92
C LYS A 70 18.91 6.67 10.91
N GLU A 71 20.08 7.27 10.67
CA GLU A 71 20.65 8.34 11.50
C GLU A 71 19.88 9.66 11.41
N ASP A 72 19.02 9.81 10.39
CA ASP A 72 18.20 11.02 10.21
C ASP A 72 17.05 11.10 11.23
N PHE A 73 16.72 9.99 11.91
CA PHE A 73 15.53 9.85 12.75
C PHE A 73 15.87 9.87 14.25
N ALA A 74 15.10 10.65 15.00
CA ALA A 74 14.97 10.48 16.45
C ALA A 74 14.06 9.29 16.80
N LEU A 75 14.15 8.79 18.03
CA LEU A 75 13.24 7.75 18.52
C LEU A 75 11.79 8.23 18.44
N ASN A 76 10.90 7.34 18.01
CA ASN A 76 9.48 7.57 17.72
C ASN A 76 9.20 8.57 16.59
N GLN A 77 10.22 9.03 15.87
CA GLN A 77 10.02 9.94 14.76
C GLN A 77 9.67 9.16 13.49
N SER A 78 8.67 9.67 12.74
CA SER A 78 8.25 9.08 11.46
C SER A 78 8.49 10.00 10.27
N ALA A 79 8.75 9.42 9.10
CA ALA A 79 8.80 10.14 7.83
C ALA A 79 8.19 9.33 6.70
N MET A 80 7.64 10.04 5.72
CA MET A 80 7.12 9.39 4.52
C MET A 80 8.17 9.35 3.44
N VAL A 81 8.25 8.19 2.80
CA VAL A 81 9.17 7.93 1.70
C VAL A 81 8.42 7.40 0.49
N THR A 82 8.94 7.70 -0.69
CA THR A 82 8.54 7.06 -1.94
C THR A 82 9.46 5.89 -2.24
N TRP A 83 8.89 4.83 -2.79
CA TRP A 83 9.59 3.60 -3.17
C TRP A 83 9.04 3.12 -4.50
N ALA A 84 9.92 2.89 -5.47
CA ALA A 84 9.56 2.62 -6.87
C ALA A 84 10.49 1.58 -7.52
N PRO A 85 10.65 0.36 -6.94
CA PRO A 85 11.46 -0.68 -7.56
C PRO A 85 10.75 -1.20 -8.83
N GLU A 86 11.51 -1.78 -9.76
CA GLU A 86 10.97 -2.27 -11.04
C GLU A 86 9.90 -3.36 -10.84
N GLU A 87 10.07 -4.19 -9.81
CA GLU A 87 9.16 -5.29 -9.46
C GLU A 87 7.79 -4.80 -8.99
N LEU A 88 7.66 -3.53 -8.59
CA LEU A 88 6.40 -2.96 -8.11
C LEU A 88 5.33 -2.96 -9.20
N GLU A 89 5.71 -2.66 -10.45
CA GLU A 89 4.76 -2.66 -11.57
C GLU A 89 4.27 -4.08 -11.85
N GLN A 90 5.18 -5.04 -11.86
CA GLN A 90 4.87 -6.43 -12.18
C GLN A 90 3.98 -7.08 -11.12
N GLU A 91 4.25 -6.78 -9.84
CA GLU A 91 3.52 -7.40 -8.74
C GLU A 91 2.25 -6.64 -8.35
N LEU A 92 2.27 -5.31 -8.37
CA LEU A 92 1.19 -4.48 -7.84
C LEU A 92 0.47 -3.62 -8.89
N GLY A 93 0.97 -3.55 -10.12
CA GLY A 93 0.47 -2.61 -11.14
C GLY A 93 0.69 -1.14 -10.77
N SER A 94 1.64 -0.85 -9.88
CA SER A 94 1.96 0.51 -9.41
C SER A 94 3.40 0.86 -9.76
N CYS A 95 3.66 2.11 -10.14
CA CYS A 95 5.03 2.59 -10.39
C CYS A 95 5.74 3.11 -9.14
N GLU A 96 4.96 3.53 -8.15
CA GLU A 96 5.47 4.07 -6.90
C GLU A 96 4.47 3.74 -5.80
N VAL A 97 4.97 3.50 -4.59
CA VAL A 97 4.18 3.46 -3.35
C VAL A 97 4.79 4.40 -2.32
N VAL A 98 3.95 4.86 -1.40
CA VAL A 98 4.39 5.66 -0.26
C VAL A 98 4.43 4.77 0.98
N LEU A 99 5.58 4.72 1.64
CA LEU A 99 5.76 4.03 2.90
C LEU A 99 5.94 5.05 4.03
N THR A 100 5.72 4.62 5.27
CA THR A 100 6.18 5.37 6.44
C THR A 100 7.33 4.63 7.08
N LEU A 101 8.47 5.31 7.19
CA LEU A 101 9.60 4.93 8.02
C LEU A 101 9.39 5.44 9.44
N VAL A 102 9.71 4.62 10.43
CA VAL A 102 9.68 5.00 11.85
C VAL A 102 10.85 4.37 12.58
N LYS A 103 11.53 5.15 13.42
CA LYS A 103 12.50 4.62 14.39
C LYS A 103 11.78 4.31 15.70
N LEU A 104 11.78 3.06 16.13
CA LEU A 104 11.04 2.56 17.29
C LEU A 104 11.98 1.89 18.29
N PRO A 105 11.57 1.72 19.56
CA PRO A 105 12.21 0.77 20.46
C PRO A 105 12.33 -0.61 19.81
N ALA A 106 13.46 -1.27 20.04
CA ALA A 106 13.70 -2.59 19.47
C ALA A 106 12.88 -3.67 20.18
N GLU A 107 12.10 -4.42 19.39
CA GLU A 107 11.41 -5.64 19.83
C GLU A 107 11.96 -6.85 19.06
N GLU A 108 12.01 -8.02 19.68
CA GLU A 108 12.59 -9.24 19.08
C GLU A 108 11.93 -9.60 17.73
N ALA A 109 10.61 -9.44 17.65
CA ALA A 109 9.83 -9.72 16.44
C ALA A 109 10.19 -8.82 15.24
N MET A 110 10.89 -7.70 15.45
CA MET A 110 11.29 -6.78 14.39
C MET A 110 12.60 -7.15 13.70
N ALA A 111 13.43 -8.01 14.31
CA ALA A 111 14.82 -8.21 13.91
C ALA A 111 14.99 -8.72 12.46
N GLU A 112 14.00 -9.45 11.94
CA GLU A 112 14.01 -9.95 10.55
C GLU A 112 13.58 -8.89 9.52
N TRP A 113 12.80 -7.89 9.95
CA TRP A 113 12.07 -6.99 9.05
C TRP A 113 12.65 -5.57 9.02
N GLY A 114 13.27 -5.15 10.12
CA GLY A 114 13.85 -3.82 10.27
C GLY A 114 15.38 -3.83 10.31
N ILE A 115 15.94 -2.64 10.53
CA ILE A 115 17.38 -2.44 10.67
C ILE A 115 17.67 -1.97 12.10
N PRO A 116 18.57 -2.65 12.84
CA PRO A 116 18.95 -2.21 14.18
C PRO A 116 19.73 -0.89 14.15
N ASP A 117 19.47 -0.07 15.16
CA ASP A 117 20.12 1.21 15.39
C ASP A 117 20.34 1.44 16.90
N ASP A 118 21.06 2.50 17.27
CA ASP A 118 21.35 2.87 18.67
C ASP A 118 21.92 1.72 19.51
N GLY A 119 22.80 0.92 18.91
CA GLY A 119 23.41 -0.25 19.54
C GLY A 119 22.46 -1.44 19.74
N GLY A 120 21.36 -1.49 18.98
CA GLY A 120 20.34 -2.55 19.05
C GLY A 120 19.17 -2.23 19.97
N ASN A 121 19.11 -1.02 20.55
CA ASN A 121 17.98 -0.57 21.37
C ASN A 121 16.85 0.04 20.56
N ALA A 122 17.09 0.36 19.29
CA ALA A 122 16.10 0.88 18.37
C ALA A 122 16.09 0.06 17.08
N MET A 123 14.95 0.05 16.41
CA MET A 123 14.73 -0.55 15.10
C MET A 123 14.16 0.48 14.15
N MET A 124 14.76 0.59 12.96
CA MET A 124 14.18 1.31 11.83
C MET A 124 13.25 0.36 11.08
N MET A 125 11.97 0.72 10.99
CA MET A 125 10.91 -0.08 10.40
C MET A 125 10.23 0.67 9.25
N ALA A 126 9.72 -0.06 8.26
CA ALA A 126 8.87 0.51 7.21
C ALA A 126 7.50 -0.17 7.19
N TYR A 127 6.45 0.64 7.10
CA TYR A 127 5.07 0.19 7.04
C TYR A 127 4.40 0.69 5.77
N HIS A 128 3.55 -0.14 5.17
CA HIS A 128 2.78 0.21 3.97
C HIS A 128 1.60 1.11 4.33
N THR A 129 1.88 2.37 4.60
CA THR A 129 0.88 3.39 4.94
C THR A 129 0.21 4.02 3.73
N TYR A 130 0.55 3.60 2.51
CA TYR A 130 -0.12 4.10 1.31
C TYR A 130 -1.62 3.82 1.36
N LYS A 131 -2.01 2.66 1.91
CA LYS A 131 -3.40 2.19 1.97
C LYS A 131 -3.63 1.45 3.29
N CYS A 132 -4.76 1.70 3.94
CA CYS A 132 -5.22 0.91 5.07
C CYS A 132 -5.92 -0.36 4.54
N PRO A 133 -5.72 -1.53 5.17
CA PRO A 133 -6.38 -2.78 4.81
C PRO A 133 -7.92 -2.76 4.81
N HIS A 134 -8.54 -1.75 5.43
CA HIS A 134 -10.00 -1.60 5.44
C HIS A 134 -10.53 -1.09 4.10
N LEU A 135 -10.42 0.23 3.87
CA LEU A 135 -10.95 0.94 2.70
C LEU A 135 -9.92 1.94 2.17
N CYS A 136 -8.64 1.55 2.23
CA CYS A 136 -7.58 2.13 1.42
C CYS A 136 -7.19 3.58 1.74
N CYS A 137 -7.68 4.14 2.85
CA CYS A 137 -7.21 5.43 3.35
C CYS A 137 -5.77 5.32 3.87
N LYS A 138 -4.99 6.39 3.76
CA LYS A 138 -3.62 6.44 4.30
C LYS A 138 -3.63 6.55 5.85
N PRO A 139 -3.07 5.59 6.59
CA PRO A 139 -2.81 5.75 8.02
C PRO A 139 -1.75 6.81 8.30
N VAL A 140 -1.85 7.45 9.47
CA VAL A 140 -0.93 8.47 9.94
C VAL A 140 -0.30 7.99 11.24
N PHE A 141 1.02 8.17 11.37
CA PHE A 141 1.71 7.89 12.62
C PHE A 141 1.43 8.99 13.64
N MET A 142 1.08 8.60 14.86
CA MET A 142 0.78 9.51 15.96
C MET A 142 1.68 9.17 17.15
N GLU A 143 2.41 10.16 17.62
CA GLU A 143 3.06 10.15 18.94
C GLU A 143 1.99 10.54 19.95
N GLU A 144 1.69 9.62 20.86
CA GLU A 144 0.72 9.68 21.95
C GLU A 144 -0.74 10.06 21.60
N GLY A 145 -1.67 9.59 22.43
CA GLY A 145 -3.07 10.00 22.31
C GLY A 145 -4.04 9.13 23.08
N VAL A 146 -5.32 9.39 22.85
CA VAL A 146 -6.43 8.63 23.44
C VAL A 146 -7.37 8.20 22.33
N SER A 147 -7.74 6.92 22.32
CA SER A 147 -8.72 6.39 21.38
C SER A 147 -10.06 7.09 21.60
N SER A 148 -10.62 7.66 20.53
CA SER A 148 -11.99 8.19 20.54
C SER A 148 -13.07 7.10 20.51
N LEU A 149 -12.69 5.83 20.32
CA LEU A 149 -13.60 4.68 20.34
C LEU A 149 -13.66 4.05 21.74
N SER A 150 -12.52 3.64 22.29
CA SER A 150 -12.43 2.93 23.58
C SER A 150 -12.05 3.82 24.77
N GLY A 151 -11.52 5.02 24.54
CA GLY A 151 -10.95 5.86 25.60
C GLY A 151 -9.59 5.38 26.12
N ALA A 152 -8.99 4.35 25.53
CA ALA A 152 -7.68 3.85 25.90
C ALA A 152 -6.56 4.80 25.43
N ALA A 153 -5.59 5.08 26.31
CA ALA A 153 -4.39 5.82 25.97
C ALA A 153 -3.45 4.96 25.09
N TYR A 154 -2.63 5.62 24.27
CA TYR A 154 -1.55 5.00 23.49
C TYR A 154 -0.36 5.97 23.40
N GLU A 155 0.85 5.43 23.14
CA GLU A 155 2.10 6.21 23.06
C GLU A 155 2.67 6.27 21.63
N THR A 156 2.56 5.21 20.83
CA THR A 156 2.89 5.21 19.41
C THR A 156 1.88 4.38 18.65
N MET A 157 1.32 4.92 17.57
CA MET A 157 0.24 4.22 16.86
C MET A 157 0.15 4.71 15.42
N PHE A 158 -0.16 3.81 14.49
CA PHE A 158 -0.73 4.22 13.21
C PHE A 158 -2.25 4.34 13.34
N LEU A 159 -2.77 5.54 13.08
CA LEU A 159 -4.20 5.84 13.07
C LEU A 159 -4.69 6.03 11.64
N CYS A 160 -5.67 5.24 11.23
CA CYS A 160 -6.41 5.48 9.99
C CYS A 160 -7.52 6.51 10.23
N PRO A 161 -7.42 7.73 9.68
CA PRO A 161 -8.32 8.83 10.02
C PRO A 161 -9.76 8.63 9.52
N CYS A 162 -9.98 7.72 8.57
CA CYS A 162 -11.30 7.52 7.96
C CYS A 162 -12.28 6.81 8.89
N HIS A 163 -11.84 5.72 9.54
CA HIS A 163 -12.71 4.89 10.38
C HIS A 163 -12.00 4.43 11.67
N LEU A 164 -10.92 5.12 12.03
CA LEU A 164 -10.25 5.01 13.33
C LEU A 164 -9.60 3.65 13.62
N SER A 165 -9.25 2.88 12.58
CA SER A 165 -8.40 1.70 12.77
C SER A 165 -7.05 2.10 13.35
N ARG A 166 -6.60 1.40 14.39
CA ARG A 166 -5.35 1.64 15.10
C ARG A 166 -4.44 0.43 14.98
N PHE A 167 -3.21 0.65 14.53
CA PHE A 167 -2.21 -0.39 14.37
C PHE A 167 -1.01 -0.10 15.25
N ASP A 168 -0.64 -1.06 16.10
CA ASP A 168 0.51 -0.95 16.99
C ASP A 168 1.79 -1.27 16.23
N PRO A 169 2.68 -0.29 15.99
CA PRO A 169 3.90 -0.51 15.25
C PRO A 169 4.91 -1.37 16.05
N LEU A 170 4.78 -1.50 17.38
CA LEU A 170 5.69 -2.30 18.20
C LEU A 170 5.39 -3.80 18.11
N THR A 171 4.12 -4.15 17.91
CA THR A 171 3.67 -5.54 17.92
C THR A 171 3.59 -6.10 16.50
N ILE A 172 4.66 -6.75 16.06
CA ILE A 172 4.74 -7.41 14.76
C ILE A 172 4.26 -8.86 14.86
N ILE A 173 3.20 -9.19 14.11
CA ILE A 173 2.57 -10.52 14.13
C ILE A 173 2.40 -11.09 12.72
N GLU A 174 2.28 -12.40 12.62
CA GLU A 174 1.73 -13.06 11.43
C GLU A 174 0.21 -13.01 11.49
N ASP A 175 -0.42 -12.51 10.44
CA ASP A 175 -1.87 -12.39 10.29
C ASP A 175 -2.31 -13.00 8.96
N THR A 176 -3.62 -13.12 8.75
CA THR A 176 -4.22 -13.64 7.52
C THR A 176 -4.97 -12.53 6.79
N ASP A 177 -4.54 -12.22 5.56
CA ASP A 177 -5.16 -11.16 4.75
C ASP A 177 -6.55 -11.56 4.18
N GLU A 178 -7.19 -10.64 3.45
CA GLU A 178 -8.51 -10.86 2.88
C GLU A 178 -8.57 -11.96 1.81
N LEU A 179 -7.41 -12.39 1.30
CA LEU A 179 -7.26 -13.47 0.32
C LEU A 179 -6.84 -14.79 0.98
N GLY A 180 -6.67 -14.83 2.30
CA GLY A 180 -6.27 -16.02 3.05
C GLY A 180 -4.76 -16.28 3.06
N ARG A 181 -3.92 -15.28 2.76
CA ARG A 181 -2.46 -15.39 2.75
C ARG A 181 -1.88 -14.97 4.09
N GLN A 182 -0.81 -15.63 4.51
CA GLN A 182 -0.04 -15.20 5.67
C GLN A 182 0.79 -13.96 5.34
N VAL A 183 0.63 -12.93 6.16
CA VAL A 183 1.28 -11.62 6.01
C VAL A 183 1.82 -11.15 7.35
N MET A 184 3.01 -10.55 7.34
CA MET A 184 3.55 -9.90 8.54
C MET A 184 3.05 -8.46 8.63
N VAL A 185 2.54 -8.10 9.79
CA VAL A 185 1.82 -6.84 9.99
C VAL A 185 2.16 -6.20 11.33
N ALA A 186 1.97 -4.88 11.42
CA ALA A 186 1.70 -4.22 12.69
C ALA A 186 0.30 -4.61 13.18
N GLU A 187 0.19 -5.12 14.40
CA GLU A 187 -1.07 -5.63 14.95
C GLU A 187 -2.19 -4.59 14.88
N LEU A 188 -3.38 -5.01 14.45
CA LEU A 188 -4.60 -4.22 14.59
C LEU A 188 -5.09 -4.28 16.05
N VAL A 189 -5.01 -3.14 16.74
CA VAL A 189 -5.46 -3.02 18.13
C VAL A 189 -6.95 -2.71 18.23
N GLU A 190 -7.47 -1.89 17.31
CA GLU A 190 -8.86 -1.44 17.33
C GLU A 190 -9.33 -0.99 15.95
N GLY A 191 -10.64 -1.08 15.71
CA GLY A 191 -11.31 -0.49 14.55
C GLY A 191 -11.70 -1.53 13.50
N PRO A 192 -12.27 -1.09 12.35
CA PRO A 192 -12.92 -1.98 11.40
C PRO A 192 -11.98 -2.60 10.35
N ALA A 193 -10.66 -2.43 10.47
CA ALA A 193 -9.76 -3.10 9.53
C ALA A 193 -9.86 -4.63 9.71
N PRO A 194 -9.77 -5.42 8.64
CA PRO A 194 -9.91 -6.86 8.74
C PRO A 194 -8.67 -7.56 9.33
N TYR A 195 -7.49 -6.95 9.23
CA TYR A 195 -6.20 -7.45 9.70
C TYR A 195 -5.23 -6.27 9.94
N GLY A 196 -4.03 -6.57 10.44
CA GLY A 196 -2.98 -5.57 10.74
C GLY A 196 -2.41 -4.84 9.52
N LEU A 197 -1.59 -3.81 9.75
CA LEU A 197 -0.98 -3.00 8.70
C LEU A 197 0.29 -3.68 8.13
N PRO A 198 0.35 -4.03 6.84
CA PRO A 198 1.51 -4.71 6.26
C PRO A 198 2.82 -3.96 6.40
N ILE A 199 3.88 -4.70 6.73
CA ILE A 199 5.25 -4.16 6.78
C ILE A 199 5.94 -4.31 5.43
N VAL A 200 6.94 -3.47 5.19
CA VAL A 200 7.88 -3.64 4.08
C VAL A 200 9.26 -3.91 4.68
N PRO A 201 9.85 -5.09 4.47
CA PRO A 201 11.17 -5.36 5.00
C PRO A 201 12.21 -4.39 4.44
N VAL A 202 13.11 -3.90 5.29
CA VAL A 202 14.14 -2.92 4.90
C VAL A 202 15.54 -3.44 5.14
N ILE A 203 16.48 -3.00 4.30
CA ILE A 203 17.91 -3.25 4.46
C ILE A 203 18.71 -1.95 4.27
N GLU A 204 19.92 -1.95 4.78
CA GLU A 204 20.87 -0.87 4.55
C GLU A 204 21.79 -1.23 3.38
N ARG A 205 21.92 -0.32 2.41
CA ARG A 205 22.85 -0.45 1.29
C ARG A 205 23.49 0.91 1.03
N ASP A 206 24.81 0.94 0.96
CA ASP A 206 25.60 2.15 0.68
C ASP A 206 25.26 3.35 1.62
N GLY A 207 24.87 3.05 2.86
CA GLY A 207 24.47 4.04 3.87
C GLY A 207 23.08 4.64 3.66
N GLY A 208 22.26 4.05 2.81
CA GLY A 208 20.86 4.41 2.59
C GLY A 208 19.92 3.25 2.90
N LEU A 209 18.67 3.58 3.19
CA LEU A 209 17.60 2.60 3.41
C LEU A 209 17.02 2.14 2.06
N VAL A 210 16.85 0.84 1.91
CA VAL A 210 16.30 0.17 0.72
C VAL A 210 15.16 -0.74 1.15
N GLY A 211 14.01 -0.65 0.46
CA GLY A 211 12.92 -1.59 0.63
C GLY A 211 13.19 -2.90 -0.10
N ARG A 212 12.90 -4.04 0.52
CA ARG A 212 13.03 -5.35 -0.12
C ARG A 212 11.77 -5.70 -0.92
N THR A 213 11.97 -6.34 -2.07
CA THR A 213 10.90 -6.71 -3.01
C THR A 213 10.43 -8.16 -2.87
N ASP A 214 11.01 -8.95 -1.96
CA ASP A 214 10.71 -10.38 -1.84
C ASP A 214 9.39 -10.68 -1.11
N LYS A 215 8.68 -9.63 -0.66
CA LYS A 215 7.40 -9.68 0.06
C LYS A 215 6.33 -8.76 -0.55
N LEU A 216 6.46 -8.40 -1.82
CA LEU A 216 5.52 -7.51 -2.50
C LEU A 216 4.09 -8.07 -2.52
N GLU A 217 3.91 -9.39 -2.44
CA GLU A 217 2.61 -10.03 -2.36
C GLU A 217 1.77 -9.55 -1.17
N TRP A 218 2.39 -9.19 -0.05
CA TRP A 218 1.72 -8.65 1.14
C TRP A 218 1.03 -7.32 0.89
N LEU A 219 1.42 -6.63 -0.18
CA LEU A 219 0.89 -5.32 -0.53
C LEU A 219 -0.23 -5.39 -1.58
N LYS A 220 -0.63 -6.61 -2.00
CA LYS A 220 -1.71 -6.85 -2.97
C LYS A 220 -3.08 -6.78 -2.29
N TYR A 221 -3.49 -5.57 -1.95
CA TYR A 221 -4.84 -5.26 -1.48
C TYR A 221 -5.27 -3.90 -2.02
N CYS A 222 -6.55 -3.56 -1.86
CA CYS A 222 -7.05 -2.25 -2.27
C CYS A 222 -6.80 -1.90 -3.76
N GLY A 223 -6.98 -2.89 -4.63
CA GLY A 223 -6.77 -2.76 -6.08
C GLY A 223 -5.30 -2.69 -6.50
N GLN A 224 -4.37 -3.10 -5.63
CA GLN A 224 -2.99 -3.41 -6.00
C GLN A 224 -2.88 -4.90 -6.32
N GLY A 225 -2.26 -5.25 -7.46
CA GLY A 225 -2.14 -6.62 -7.95
C GLY A 225 -3.27 -7.00 -8.89
#